data_AF-A0A3T1D2H2-F1
#
_entry.id   AF-A0A3T1D2H2-F1
#
_cell.length_a   1.000
_cell.length_b   1.000
_cell.length_c   1.000
_cell.angle_alpha   90.00
_cell.angle_beta   90.00
_cell.angle_gamma   90.00
#
_symmetry.space_group_name_H-M   'P 1'
#
loop_
_entity.id
_entity.type
_entity.pdbx_description
1 polymer ?
#
loop_
_entity_poly.entity_id
_entity_poly.type
_entity_poly.pdbx_seq_one_letter_code
_entity_poly.pdbx_strand_id
1 'polypeptide(L)'
;MSQTLSELFIEKKGESLDINGKKIVMSHRIEVSKEQVLTIEFMDSEATCRQGIELSVDKRKGQVEINGELLTAPVLWGDTAPKTVAVKCFPKKATGQINIWNVWYYTGQDRIDAWIGNAGMHVEQINDKTHILHCSNGIGDFDLNDLSVKVTLSID
;
A
#
# COMPACT_ATOMS: atom_id res chain seq x y z
N MET A 1 23.03 -12.39 12.45
CA MET A 1 21.70 -11.85 12.11
C MET A 1 21.84 -11.18 10.76
N SER A 2 21.02 -11.52 9.77
CA SER A 2 20.98 -10.77 8.52
C SER A 2 20.27 -9.44 8.75
N GLN A 3 20.61 -8.42 7.97
CA GLN A 3 19.88 -7.15 8.01
C GLN A 3 18.43 -7.35 7.56
N THR A 4 17.52 -6.62 8.18
CA THR A 4 16.11 -6.55 7.79
C THR A 4 15.90 -5.65 6.59
N LEU A 5 14.77 -5.76 5.89
CA LEU A 5 14.47 -4.86 4.76
C LEU A 5 14.41 -3.40 5.19
N SER A 6 13.87 -3.10 6.37
CA SER A 6 13.82 -1.73 6.89
C SER A 6 15.20 -1.10 7.06
N GLU A 7 16.19 -1.86 7.53
CA GLU A 7 17.59 -1.39 7.64
C GLU A 7 18.19 -1.15 6.25
N LEU A 8 17.95 -2.04 5.29
CA LEU A 8 18.40 -1.88 3.91
C LEU A 8 17.75 -0.66 3.24
N PHE A 9 16.46 -0.42 3.48
CA PHE A 9 15.78 0.79 3.00
C PHE A 9 16.38 2.05 3.61
N ILE A 10 16.75 2.05 4.90
CA ILE A 10 17.43 3.19 5.54
C ILE A 10 18.79 3.45 4.86
N GLU A 11 19.59 2.42 4.65
CA GLU A 11 20.90 2.53 3.96
C GLU A 11 20.74 3.08 2.53
N LYS A 12 19.68 2.65 1.84
CA LYS A 12 19.32 3.08 0.49
C LYS A 12 18.49 4.36 0.47
N LYS A 13 18.30 5.05 1.60
CA LYS A 13 17.52 6.29 1.73
C LYS A 13 16.10 6.17 1.13
N GLY A 14 15.51 4.99 1.26
CA GLY A 14 14.16 4.65 0.79
C GLY A 14 14.07 4.33 -0.71
N GLU A 15 15.19 4.19 -1.41
CA GLU A 15 15.19 3.64 -2.78
C GLU A 15 14.79 2.16 -2.80
N SER A 16 14.37 1.67 -3.96
CA SER A 16 13.96 0.28 -4.11
C SER A 16 15.11 -0.70 -3.89
N LEU A 17 14.79 -1.87 -3.37
CA LEU A 17 15.70 -3.00 -3.22
C LEU A 17 15.47 -3.99 -4.37
N ASP A 18 16.52 -4.71 -4.78
CA ASP A 18 16.40 -5.89 -5.64
C ASP A 18 16.55 -7.14 -4.76
N ILE A 19 15.52 -7.97 -4.73
CA ILE A 19 15.49 -9.22 -3.98
C ILE A 19 15.07 -10.32 -4.94
N ASN A 20 15.99 -11.24 -5.25
CA ASN A 20 15.76 -12.34 -6.19
C ASN A 20 15.22 -11.86 -7.55
N GLY A 21 15.71 -10.73 -8.07
CA GLY A 21 15.27 -10.15 -9.33
C GLY A 21 13.93 -9.42 -9.27
N LYS A 22 13.31 -9.31 -8.07
CA LYS A 22 12.11 -8.51 -7.86
C LYS A 22 12.48 -7.17 -7.24
N LYS A 23 11.98 -6.10 -7.86
CA LYS A 23 12.04 -4.76 -7.29
C LYS A 23 11.06 -4.65 -6.12
N ILE A 24 11.57 -4.37 -4.92
CA ILE A 24 10.81 -4.19 -3.69
C ILE A 24 10.84 -2.72 -3.27
N VAL A 25 9.67 -2.18 -2.90
CA VAL A 25 9.48 -0.78 -2.50
C VAL A 25 8.74 -0.69 -1.16
N MET A 26 8.85 0.44 -0.46
CA MET A 26 8.08 0.70 0.76
C MET A 26 6.66 1.22 0.48
N SER A 27 6.43 1.80 -0.70
CA SER A 27 5.14 2.34 -1.10
C SER A 27 5.01 2.33 -2.62
N HIS A 28 3.81 2.04 -3.11
CA HIS A 28 3.44 2.26 -4.50
C HIS A 28 2.90 3.67 -4.68
N ARG A 29 3.30 4.33 -5.76
CA ARG A 29 2.97 5.73 -6.03
C ARG A 29 2.35 5.84 -7.40
N ILE A 30 1.18 6.47 -7.49
CA ILE A 30 0.46 6.66 -8.74
C ILE A 30 0.08 8.13 -8.89
N GLU A 31 0.29 8.67 -10.09
CA GLU A 31 -0.21 10.00 -10.43
C GLU A 31 -1.73 9.97 -10.54
N VAL A 32 -2.39 10.96 -9.95
CA VAL A 32 -3.85 11.07 -9.96
C VAL A 32 -4.31 12.47 -10.29
N SER A 33 -5.39 12.59 -11.05
CA SER A 33 -6.13 13.83 -11.26
C SER A 33 -7.16 14.05 -10.16
N LYS A 34 -7.63 15.29 -10.02
CA LYS A 34 -8.76 15.60 -9.13
C LYS A 34 -9.99 14.79 -9.53
N GLU A 35 -10.64 14.19 -8.53
CA GLU A 35 -11.81 13.31 -8.65
C GLU A 35 -11.57 11.99 -9.37
N GLN A 36 -10.32 11.67 -9.71
CA GLN A 36 -9.98 10.38 -10.29
C GLN A 36 -10.26 9.25 -9.31
N VAL A 37 -10.88 8.18 -9.81
CA VAL A 37 -11.28 7.03 -8.99
C VAL A 37 -10.24 5.91 -9.09
N LEU A 38 -9.72 5.53 -7.93
CA LEU A 38 -8.90 4.34 -7.71
C LEU A 38 -9.78 3.23 -7.14
N THR A 39 -9.78 2.05 -7.78
CA THR A 39 -10.42 0.85 -7.23
C THR A 39 -9.37 0.01 -6.52
N ILE A 40 -9.62 -0.32 -5.25
CA ILE A 40 -8.83 -1.23 -4.43
C ILE A 40 -9.60 -2.54 -4.34
N GLU A 41 -8.98 -3.66 -4.70
CA GLU A 41 -9.54 -5.00 -4.56
C GLU A 41 -8.60 -5.86 -3.70
N PHE A 42 -9.08 -6.29 -2.53
CA PHE A 42 -8.37 -7.26 -1.70
C PHE A 42 -8.46 -8.64 -2.35
N MET A 43 -7.30 -9.22 -2.65
CA MET A 43 -7.21 -10.60 -3.13
C MET A 43 -7.09 -11.55 -1.94
N ASP A 44 -7.44 -12.81 -2.14
CA ASP A 44 -7.35 -13.81 -1.09
C ASP A 44 -5.89 -13.90 -0.61
N SER A 45 -5.68 -13.84 0.71
CA SER A 45 -4.35 -13.98 1.32
C SER A 45 -4.38 -14.97 2.48
N GLU A 46 -3.27 -15.65 2.72
CA GLU A 46 -3.07 -16.53 3.88
C GLU A 46 -2.55 -15.71 5.07
N ALA A 47 -3.26 -14.64 5.42
CA ALA A 47 -2.78 -13.69 6.41
C ALA A 47 -2.71 -14.31 7.82
N THR A 48 -1.49 -14.37 8.36
CA THR A 48 -1.22 -14.84 9.74
C THR A 48 -1.45 -13.75 10.80
N CYS A 49 -1.61 -12.50 10.36
CA CYS A 49 -1.94 -11.34 11.19
C CYS A 49 -2.95 -10.43 10.48
N ARG A 50 -3.57 -9.50 11.22
CA ARG A 50 -4.47 -8.50 10.62
C ARG A 50 -3.67 -7.49 9.80
N GLN A 51 -3.99 -7.37 8.52
CA GLN A 51 -3.29 -6.53 7.56
C GLN A 51 -4.24 -5.67 6.72
N GLY A 52 -3.70 -4.62 6.13
CA GLY A 52 -4.44 -3.70 5.29
C GLY A 52 -3.52 -2.83 4.46
N ILE A 53 -4.09 -1.79 3.84
CA ILE A 53 -3.35 -0.74 3.17
C ILE A 53 -3.71 0.63 3.75
N GLU A 54 -2.73 1.51 3.86
CA GLU A 54 -2.95 2.93 4.12
C GLU A 54 -2.77 3.72 2.82
N LEU A 55 -3.62 4.72 2.63
CA LEU A 55 -3.64 5.58 1.46
C LEU A 55 -3.29 7.00 1.87
N SER A 56 -2.48 7.71 1.08
CA SER A 56 -2.36 9.16 1.24
C SER A 56 -2.14 9.89 -0.07
N VAL A 57 -2.82 11.02 -0.24
CA VAL A 57 -2.64 11.92 -1.38
C VAL A 57 -1.72 13.07 -0.98
N ASP A 58 -0.74 13.38 -1.83
CA ASP A 58 0.22 14.48 -1.67
C ASP A 58 0.92 14.49 -0.29
N LYS A 59 1.33 13.31 0.19
CA LYS A 59 1.93 13.13 1.53
C LYS A 59 1.01 13.65 2.64
N ARG A 60 -0.26 13.21 2.63
CA ARG A 60 -1.32 13.62 3.59
C ARG A 60 -1.71 15.09 3.51
N LYS A 61 -1.39 15.78 2.42
CA LYS A 61 -1.88 17.16 2.16
C LYS A 61 -3.16 17.15 1.34
N GLY A 62 -3.36 16.16 0.49
CA GLY A 62 -4.63 15.89 -0.18
C GLY A 62 -5.56 15.03 0.68
N GLN A 63 -6.70 14.68 0.12
CA GLN A 63 -7.68 13.79 0.73
C GLN A 63 -8.11 12.73 -0.27
N VAL A 64 -8.76 11.69 0.24
CA VAL A 64 -9.55 10.76 -0.55
C VAL A 64 -10.98 10.78 -0.04
N GLU A 65 -11.94 10.50 -0.91
CA GLU A 65 -13.33 10.24 -0.53
C GLU A 65 -13.61 8.75 -0.65
N ILE A 66 -14.14 8.17 0.42
CA ILE A 66 -14.58 6.77 0.48
C ILE A 66 -15.98 6.79 1.09
N ASN A 67 -16.96 6.22 0.40
CA ASN A 67 -18.37 6.21 0.83
C ASN A 67 -18.92 7.60 1.23
N GLY A 68 -18.47 8.66 0.55
CA GLY A 68 -18.91 10.04 0.81
C GLY A 68 -18.16 10.76 1.93
N GLU A 69 -17.21 10.10 2.60
CA GLU A 69 -16.40 10.71 3.65
C GLU A 69 -15.01 11.11 3.16
N LEU A 70 -14.59 12.35 3.43
CA LEU A 70 -13.26 12.85 3.11
C LEU A 70 -12.25 12.50 4.20
N LEU A 71 -11.22 11.75 3.83
CA LEU A 71 -10.22 11.18 4.73
C LEU A 71 -8.81 11.54 4.25
N THR A 72 -7.91 11.86 5.20
CA THR A 72 -6.54 12.28 4.87
C THR A 72 -5.58 11.09 4.71
N ALA A 73 -5.76 10.06 5.54
CA ALA A 73 -4.91 8.89 5.60
C ALA A 73 -5.68 7.64 6.05
N PRO A 74 -6.73 7.21 5.32
CA PRO A 74 -7.52 6.07 5.73
C PRO A 74 -6.72 4.77 5.62
N VAL A 75 -7.00 3.85 6.54
CA VAL A 75 -6.56 2.46 6.47
C VAL A 75 -7.75 1.61 6.03
N LEU A 76 -7.55 0.84 4.97
CA LEU A 76 -8.46 -0.20 4.52
C LEU A 76 -7.91 -1.54 5.00
N TRP A 77 -8.63 -2.21 5.89
CA TRP A 77 -8.23 -3.50 6.45
C TRP A 77 -8.80 -4.66 5.63
N GLY A 78 -8.01 -5.67 5.33
CA GLY A 78 -8.46 -6.82 4.53
C GLY A 78 -9.59 -7.64 5.17
N ASP A 79 -9.74 -7.56 6.50
CA ASP A 79 -10.75 -8.32 7.25
C ASP A 79 -12.11 -7.60 7.41
N THR A 80 -12.14 -6.27 7.23
CA THR A 80 -13.31 -5.44 7.56
C THR A 80 -13.70 -4.49 6.43
N ALA A 81 -12.80 -4.20 5.50
CA ALA A 81 -13.17 -3.51 4.26
C ALA A 81 -13.98 -4.45 3.35
N PRO A 82 -14.91 -3.90 2.54
CA PRO A 82 -15.45 -4.65 1.41
C PRO A 82 -14.34 -5.18 0.50
N LYS A 83 -14.60 -6.32 -0.17
CA LYS A 83 -13.63 -6.91 -1.11
C LYS A 83 -13.14 -5.90 -2.15
N THR A 84 -14.01 -4.99 -2.58
CA THR A 84 -13.68 -3.92 -3.52
C THR A 84 -14.12 -2.57 -2.95
N VAL A 85 -13.22 -1.59 -2.97
CA VAL A 85 -13.44 -0.23 -2.45
C VAL A 85 -13.10 0.79 -3.53
N ALA A 86 -14.03 1.68 -3.84
CA ALA A 86 -13.79 2.84 -4.70
C ALA A 86 -13.27 4.02 -3.87
N VAL A 87 -12.17 4.61 -4.31
CA VAL A 87 -11.46 5.70 -3.63
C VAL A 87 -11.31 6.85 -4.60
N LYS A 88 -12.03 7.94 -4.37
CA LYS A 88 -11.94 9.15 -5.21
C LYS A 88 -10.85 10.06 -4.67
N CYS A 89 -9.93 10.51 -5.51
CA CYS A 89 -8.74 11.25 -5.10
C CYS A 89 -8.92 12.77 -5.18
N PHE A 90 -8.50 13.50 -4.15
CA PHE A 90 -8.54 14.96 -4.07
C PHE A 90 -7.14 15.52 -3.77
N PRO A 91 -6.27 15.64 -4.80
CA PRO A 91 -4.98 16.31 -4.67
C PRO A 91 -5.14 17.82 -4.42
N LYS A 92 -4.07 18.46 -3.93
CA LYS A 92 -4.08 19.91 -3.66
C LYS A 92 -4.12 20.76 -4.93
N LYS A 93 -3.67 20.21 -6.06
CA LYS A 93 -3.68 20.83 -7.39
C LYS A 93 -4.57 20.02 -8.33
N ALA A 94 -4.61 20.39 -9.62
CA ALA A 94 -5.35 19.63 -10.63
C ALA A 94 -4.88 18.17 -10.73
N THR A 95 -3.58 17.94 -10.52
CA THR A 95 -2.96 16.62 -10.42
C THR A 95 -2.15 16.52 -9.13
N GLY A 96 -1.91 15.29 -8.67
CA GLY A 96 -1.09 14.98 -7.51
C GLY A 96 -0.68 13.51 -7.52
N GLN A 97 -0.30 12.99 -6.36
CA GLN A 97 0.16 11.61 -6.23
C GLN A 97 -0.50 10.91 -5.05
N ILE A 98 -1.12 9.76 -5.31
CA ILE A 98 -1.54 8.82 -4.28
C ILE A 98 -0.39 7.88 -3.93
N ASN A 99 -0.15 7.68 -2.65
CA ASN A 99 0.80 6.73 -2.09
C ASN A 99 -0.01 5.63 -1.38
N ILE A 100 0.38 4.38 -1.61
CA ILE A 100 -0.28 3.18 -1.08
C ILE A 100 0.80 2.31 -0.43
N TRP A 101 0.58 1.89 0.81
CA TRP A 101 1.48 0.94 1.47
C TRP A 101 0.74 -0.03 2.37
N ASN A 102 1.32 -1.22 2.61
CA ASN A 102 0.74 -2.19 3.52
C ASN A 102 0.99 -1.80 4.98
N VAL A 103 0.01 -2.11 5.81
CA VAL A 103 0.05 -1.92 7.26
C VAL A 103 -0.45 -3.17 7.96
N TRP A 104 -0.05 -3.38 9.21
CA TRP A 104 -0.46 -4.55 9.99
C TRP A 104 -0.53 -4.24 11.48
N TYR A 105 -1.20 -5.12 12.22
CA TYR A 105 -1.10 -5.16 13.68
C TYR A 105 -0.01 -6.14 14.09
N TYR A 106 0.92 -5.70 14.93
CA TYR A 106 1.85 -6.61 15.57
C TYR A 106 1.12 -7.42 16.66
N THR A 107 1.30 -8.75 16.68
CA THR A 107 0.61 -9.63 17.62
C THR A 107 0.83 -9.15 19.06
N GLY A 108 -0.28 -8.86 19.77
CA GLY A 108 -0.25 -8.40 21.16
C GLY A 108 -0.06 -6.90 21.36
N GLN A 109 -0.11 -6.07 20.30
CA GLN A 109 -0.05 -4.61 20.41
C GLN A 109 -1.22 -3.94 19.67
N ASP A 110 -1.75 -2.86 20.26
CA ASP A 110 -2.87 -2.10 19.72
C ASP A 110 -2.38 -0.92 18.83
N ARG A 111 -1.35 -1.17 18.02
CA ARG A 111 -0.74 -0.17 17.14
C ARG A 111 -0.69 -0.66 15.69
N ILE A 112 -0.86 0.29 14.77
CA ILE A 112 -0.71 0.07 13.33
C ILE A 112 0.76 0.31 12.97
N ASP A 113 1.42 -0.72 12.43
CA ASP A 113 2.81 -0.66 12.01
C ASP A 113 2.95 -0.60 10.47
N ALA A 114 4.02 0.03 10.00
CA ALA A 114 4.40 0.15 8.60
C ALA A 114 5.93 0.31 8.48
N TRP A 115 6.50 -0.12 7.36
CA TRP A 115 7.91 0.13 6.97
C TRP A 115 9.01 -0.35 7.94
N ILE A 116 8.68 -1.20 8.91
CA ILE A 116 9.62 -1.78 9.85
C ILE A 116 9.83 -3.28 9.57
N GLY A 117 10.94 -3.83 10.06
CA GLY A 117 11.25 -5.26 9.91
C GLY A 117 11.44 -5.64 8.45
N ASN A 118 10.83 -6.73 8.02
CA ASN A 118 10.90 -7.22 6.64
C ASN A 118 9.75 -6.72 5.74
N ALA A 119 9.08 -5.63 6.13
CA ALA A 119 8.00 -5.08 5.34
C ALA A 119 8.48 -4.49 4.01
N GLY A 120 7.74 -4.78 2.96
CA GLY A 120 7.97 -4.26 1.62
C GLY A 120 6.96 -4.82 0.63
N MET A 121 6.88 -4.23 -0.55
CA MET A 121 5.99 -4.72 -1.61
C MET A 121 6.69 -4.84 -2.95
N HIS A 122 6.33 -5.89 -3.69
CA HIS A 122 6.57 -5.98 -5.11
C HIS A 122 5.33 -5.49 -5.86
N VAL A 123 5.54 -4.57 -6.81
CA VAL A 123 4.49 -4.05 -7.67
C VAL A 123 4.55 -4.77 -9.01
N GLU A 124 3.59 -5.65 -9.25
CA GLU A 124 3.38 -6.29 -10.54
C GLU A 124 2.49 -5.41 -11.40
N GLN A 125 3.01 -4.91 -12.52
CA GLN A 125 2.22 -4.13 -13.47
C GLN A 125 1.50 -5.07 -14.43
N ILE A 126 0.17 -5.07 -14.40
CA ILE A 126 -0.68 -5.85 -15.33
C ILE A 126 -0.90 -5.07 -16.62
N ASN A 127 -1.11 -3.76 -16.50
CA ASN A 127 -1.15 -2.77 -17.58
C ASN A 127 -0.92 -1.37 -17.01
N ASP A 128 -0.97 -0.33 -17.84
CA ASP A 128 -0.73 1.07 -17.43
C ASP A 128 -1.64 1.60 -16.31
N LYS A 129 -2.78 0.96 -16.08
CA LYS A 129 -3.78 1.39 -15.08
C LYS A 129 -3.96 0.39 -13.94
N THR A 130 -3.45 -0.83 -14.08
CA THR A 130 -3.71 -1.92 -13.14
C THR A 130 -2.41 -2.51 -12.63
N HIS A 131 -2.30 -2.55 -11.31
CA HIS A 131 -1.15 -3.10 -10.59
C HIS A 131 -1.64 -4.09 -9.54
N ILE A 132 -0.85 -5.13 -9.27
CA ILE A 132 -1.01 -5.99 -8.10
C ILE A 132 0.14 -5.71 -7.15
N LEU A 133 -0.21 -5.37 -5.91
CA LEU A 133 0.71 -5.13 -4.81
C LEU A 133 0.83 -6.43 -4.02
N HIS A 134 1.94 -7.13 -4.20
CA HIS A 134 2.31 -8.28 -3.38
C HIS A 134 3.12 -7.76 -2.21
N CYS A 135 2.61 -7.91 -0.99
CA CYS A 135 3.17 -7.27 0.19
C CYS A 135 3.67 -8.33 1.16
N SER A 136 4.81 -8.04 1.79
CA SER A 136 5.24 -8.68 3.02
C SER A 136 5.03 -7.74 4.19
N ASN A 137 4.55 -8.27 5.31
CA ASN A 137 4.51 -7.56 6.57
C ASN A 137 5.89 -7.54 7.25
N GLY A 138 5.99 -6.84 8.37
CA GLY A 138 7.26 -6.71 9.10
C GLY A 138 7.57 -7.85 10.07
N ILE A 139 6.73 -8.88 10.16
CA ILE A 139 6.79 -9.94 11.17
C ILE A 139 7.42 -11.20 10.57
N GLY A 140 8.56 -11.62 11.11
CA GLY A 140 9.21 -12.85 10.68
C GLY A 140 9.95 -12.69 9.36
N ASP A 141 9.92 -13.73 8.54
CA ASP A 141 10.63 -13.78 7.27
C ASP A 141 9.91 -12.98 6.17
N PHE A 142 10.66 -12.52 5.18
CA PHE A 142 10.10 -11.81 4.04
C PHE A 142 9.25 -12.76 3.16
N ASP A 143 7.95 -12.50 3.08
CA ASP A 143 6.98 -13.26 2.29
C ASP A 143 6.01 -12.33 1.55
N LEU A 144 6.07 -12.33 0.21
CA LEU A 144 5.20 -11.51 -0.63
C LEU A 144 3.74 -12.00 -0.71
N ASN A 145 3.43 -13.14 -0.09
CA ASN A 145 2.07 -13.69 -0.02
C ASN A 145 1.29 -13.22 1.22
N ASP A 146 1.89 -12.42 2.11
CA ASP A 146 1.22 -11.94 3.32
C ASP A 146 -0.06 -11.16 3.01
N LEU A 147 -0.01 -10.32 1.97
CA LEU A 147 -1.16 -9.54 1.49
C LEU A 147 -1.01 -9.23 -0.01
N SER A 148 -2.03 -9.58 -0.79
CA SER A 148 -2.14 -9.19 -2.20
C SER A 148 -3.32 -8.24 -2.42
N VAL A 149 -3.05 -7.11 -3.04
CA VAL A 149 -4.08 -6.10 -3.35
C VAL A 149 -3.95 -5.66 -4.79
N LYS A 150 -5.05 -5.72 -5.54
CA LYS A 150 -5.14 -5.18 -6.88
C LYS A 150 -5.61 -3.74 -6.83
N VAL A 151 -4.95 -2.89 -7.61
CA VAL A 151 -5.20 -1.45 -7.69
C VAL A 151 -5.44 -1.08 -9.14
N THR A 152 -6.59 -0.47 -9.44
CA THR A 152 -6.98 -0.07 -10.80
C THR A 152 -7.40 1.39 -10.85
N LEU A 153 -6.75 2.20 -11.69
CA LEU A 153 -7.21 3.57 -12.00
C LEU A 153 -8.34 3.52 -13.02
N SER A 154 -9.43 4.22 -12.72
CA SER A 154 -10.54 4.42 -13.66
C SER A 154 -10.12 5.36 -14.79
N ILE A 155 -10.74 5.18 -15.95
CA ILE A 155 -10.59 6.07 -17.11
C ILE A 155 -11.57 7.23 -16.95
N ASP A 156 -11.12 8.45 -17.26
CA ASP A 156 -11.96 9.65 -17.35
C ASP A 156 -12.89 9.60 -18.57
#